data_AF-A0A177DIW7-F1
#
_entry.id   AF-A0A177DIW7-F1
#
_cell.length_a   1.000
_cell.length_b   1.000
_cell.length_c   1.000
_cell.angle_alpha   90.00
_cell.angle_beta   90.00
_cell.angle_gamma   90.00
#
_symmetry.space_group_name_H-M   'P 1'
#
loop_
_entity.id
_entity.type
_entity.pdbx_description
1 polymer ?
#
loop_
_entity_poly.entity_id
_entity_poly.type
_entity_poly.pdbx_seq_one_letter_code
_entity_poly.pdbx_strand_id
1 'polypeptide(L)'
;MVSETDVATAALAIAISALVIAAGQLIAQLFSTADGYRRCQPSVIGEWYKLVELKFRWSSFRYEVKVTTPHFVIRPMYSFKGRDSFLLDQKKPLPEFPWSLFRKNSRYLVPPHYAAALMDTSDSRLGTFTRDRMETYDMTEEDVPTWALLLDDVHRCQGHSFPSQDLESSMAPICITRKVRSWDFMPPDIVRPVSSTTLGCLITMAYRLGMTWSDFRLDEGKMRAIGNGQSFSTSIVRGMGLVVEYSGDWSYMGSWRGADRALSVVADKMTCGIIPAGPFVDRWDLRLRNAQSPTDLELNQLFSTLEIKEDAKVALEASLSHKDPAHRLPGFTDVMGLWCDWIPPRNLPSNKIDNPFPFPLTTMGEIPESRHVWRSELRKQESSLSDTCKLVLQFYDRWEFKNPQGFLNNYRLKGTSDPELDFFKEAFDDTTAYLGGHMEVIKEGLISSVYDLLISVHISINSRSVEQAEENIKNNAARRLDSPPNHMDPIFQERAYIYTENIPKFVEEMRRSEFHDPKKNISYEDVWWILMMRLHSWTMSVNWVDDRGGVKIPSEYYYSLARVYIM
;
A
#
# COMPACT_ATOMS: atom_id res chain seq x y z
N MET A 1 31.22 30.39 82.62
CA MET A 1 31.39 28.98 82.24
C MET A 1 30.17 28.59 81.45
N VAL A 2 30.31 28.40 80.13
CA VAL A 2 29.22 27.82 79.33
C VAL A 2 29.05 26.38 79.83
N SER A 3 27.84 25.99 80.21
CA SER A 3 27.64 24.63 80.70
C SER A 3 27.85 23.65 79.53
N GLU A 4 28.54 22.52 79.76
CA GLU A 4 28.75 21.50 78.72
C GLU A 4 27.43 21.03 78.09
N THR A 5 26.34 21.11 78.86
CA THR A 5 24.97 20.86 78.43
C THR A 5 24.46 21.86 77.39
N ASP A 6 24.82 23.15 77.47
CA ASP A 6 24.42 24.15 76.49
C ASP A 6 25.13 23.90 75.15
N VAL A 7 26.41 23.54 75.20
CA VAL A 7 27.21 23.20 74.01
C VAL A 7 26.69 21.92 73.36
N ALA A 8 26.39 20.88 74.16
CA ALA A 8 25.85 19.63 73.66
C ALA A 8 24.46 19.80 73.03
N THR A 9 23.60 20.63 73.64
CA THR A 9 22.26 20.94 73.11
C THR A 9 22.35 21.70 71.79
N ALA A 10 23.22 22.71 71.71
CA ALA A 10 23.45 23.47 70.47
C ALA A 10 24.03 22.57 69.35
N ALA A 11 24.99 21.70 69.67
CA ALA A 11 25.56 20.76 68.71
C ALA A 11 24.51 19.75 68.20
N LEU A 12 23.64 19.24 69.08
CA LEU A 12 22.54 18.35 68.69
C LEU A 12 21.55 19.05 67.77
N ALA A 13 21.17 20.31 68.08
CA ALA A 13 20.28 21.09 67.24
C ALA A 13 20.88 21.29 65.83
N ILE A 14 22.15 21.67 65.75
CA ILE A 14 22.88 21.83 64.48
C ILE A 14 22.94 20.50 63.71
N ALA A 15 23.25 19.38 64.38
CA ALA A 15 23.32 18.07 63.76
C ALA A 15 21.97 17.60 63.21
N ILE A 16 20.86 17.85 63.93
CA ILE A 16 19.51 17.55 63.47
C ILE A 16 19.16 18.41 62.25
N SER A 17 19.44 19.72 62.30
CA SER A 17 19.22 20.61 61.15
C SER A 17 20.02 20.18 59.92
N ALA A 18 21.29 19.82 60.10
CA ALA A 18 22.14 19.31 59.03
C ALA A 18 21.60 18.00 58.45
N LEU A 19 21.11 17.08 59.29
CA LEU A 19 20.51 15.83 58.86
C LEU A 19 19.22 16.06 58.04
N VAL A 20 18.36 17.00 58.47
CA VAL A 20 17.14 17.35 57.72
C VAL A 20 17.49 17.94 56.35
N ILE A 21 18.49 18.82 56.27
CA ILE A 21 18.95 19.40 54.99
C ILE A 21 19.51 18.31 54.08
N ALA A 22 20.37 17.43 54.61
CA ALA A 22 20.96 16.34 53.84
C ALA A 22 19.90 15.34 53.35
N ALA A 23 18.91 15.01 54.18
CA ALA A 23 17.77 14.18 53.79
C ALA A 23 16.92 14.84 52.69
N GLY A 24 16.65 16.14 52.82
CA GLY A 24 15.94 16.92 51.81
C GLY A 24 16.69 16.96 50.48
N GLN A 25 18.01 17.16 50.50
CA GLN A 25 18.86 17.13 49.32
C GLN A 25 18.87 15.74 48.65
N LEU A 26 18.96 14.67 49.42
CA LEU A 26 18.92 13.30 48.89
C LEU A 26 17.56 12.96 48.26
N ILE A 27 16.46 13.40 48.87
CA ILE A 27 15.11 13.24 48.31
C ILE A 27 14.97 14.04 47.01
N ALA A 28 15.41 15.30 46.99
CA ALA A 28 15.38 16.14 45.81
C ALA A 28 16.21 15.54 44.66
N GLN A 29 17.41 15.02 44.98
CA GLN A 29 18.26 14.33 44.02
C GLN A 29 17.58 13.05 43.50
N LEU A 30 16.93 12.29 44.37
CA LEU A 30 16.22 11.07 43.96
C LEU A 30 15.06 11.39 43.01
N PHE A 31 14.26 12.42 43.28
CA PHE A 31 13.19 12.83 42.36
C PHE A 31 13.71 13.47 41.08
N SER A 32 14.88 14.12 41.10
CA SER A 32 15.52 14.64 39.88
C SER A 32 15.89 13.53 38.89
N THR A 33 16.08 12.29 39.36
CA THR A 33 16.31 11.13 38.47
C THR A 33 15.07 10.72 37.67
N ALA A 34 13.88 11.18 38.07
CA ALA A 34 12.61 10.90 37.38
C ALA A 34 12.22 12.01 36.38
N ASP A 35 13.18 12.74 35.80
CA ASP A 35 12.90 13.87 34.89
C ASP A 35 11.98 13.47 33.72
N GLY A 36 12.15 12.27 33.19
CA GLY A 36 11.29 11.70 32.14
C GLY A 36 9.82 11.61 32.51
N TYR A 37 9.49 11.51 33.80
CA TYR A 37 8.11 11.46 34.26
C TYR A 37 7.37 12.77 34.02
N ARG A 38 8.07 13.90 34.17
CA ARG A 38 7.51 15.23 33.85
C ARG A 38 7.22 15.37 32.36
N ARG A 39 8.05 14.74 31.51
CA ARG A 39 7.92 14.74 30.05
C ARG A 39 6.85 13.77 29.54
N CYS A 40 6.29 12.93 30.40
CA CYS A 40 5.25 11.96 30.05
C CYS A 40 3.89 12.28 30.66
N GLN A 41 3.67 13.48 31.21
CA GLN A 41 2.43 13.80 31.93
C GLN A 41 1.15 13.64 31.08
N PRO A 42 -0.04 13.52 31.71
CA PRO A 42 -1.31 13.45 31.00
C PRO A 42 -1.55 14.59 30.02
N SER A 43 -1.05 15.80 30.30
CA SER A 43 -1.13 16.94 29.38
C SER A 43 -0.30 16.75 28.11
N VAL A 44 0.79 15.97 28.19
CA VAL A 44 1.70 15.73 27.06
C VAL A 44 1.20 14.56 26.21
N ILE A 45 1.05 13.37 26.81
CA ILE A 45 0.76 12.13 26.05
C ILE A 45 -0.68 11.63 26.20
N GLY A 46 -1.54 12.42 26.84
CA GLY A 46 -2.93 12.07 27.08
C GLY A 46 -3.10 10.80 27.89
N GLU A 47 -4.08 10.00 27.50
CA GLU A 47 -4.42 8.73 28.15
C GLU A 47 -3.29 7.68 28.13
N TRP A 48 -2.27 7.83 27.25
CA TRP A 48 -1.09 6.94 27.22
C TRP A 48 -0.24 7.05 28.49
N TYR A 49 -0.37 8.13 29.27
CA TYR A 49 0.30 8.29 30.56
C TYR A 49 -0.03 7.17 31.54
N LYS A 50 -1.22 6.58 31.44
CA LYS A 50 -1.63 5.46 32.30
C LYS A 50 -0.80 4.19 32.06
N LEU A 51 0.02 4.17 31.01
CA LEU A 51 0.98 3.10 30.69
C LEU A 51 2.44 3.47 31.03
N VAL A 52 2.65 4.59 31.73
CA VAL A 52 3.96 5.02 32.24
C VAL A 52 4.20 4.33 33.58
N GLU A 53 5.35 3.68 33.71
CA GLU A 53 5.75 2.99 34.94
C GLU A 53 6.96 3.68 35.56
N LEU A 54 6.86 4.03 36.85
CA LEU A 54 8.01 4.43 37.66
C LEU A 54 8.57 3.21 38.39
N LYS A 55 9.79 2.80 38.05
CA LYS A 55 10.46 1.65 38.66
C LYS A 55 11.66 2.08 39.46
N PHE A 56 11.64 1.86 40.78
CA PHE A 56 12.83 2.07 41.60
C PHE A 56 13.90 1.01 41.30
N ARG A 57 15.13 1.47 41.03
CA ARG A 57 16.29 0.63 40.74
C ARG A 57 17.26 0.68 41.92
N TRP A 58 17.15 -0.33 42.79
CA TRP A 58 18.01 -0.49 43.97
C TRP A 58 19.51 -0.49 43.65
N SER A 59 19.91 -1.11 42.53
CA SER A 59 21.32 -1.23 42.12
C SER A 59 22.01 0.11 41.84
N SER A 60 21.24 1.13 41.47
CA SER A 60 21.74 2.46 41.09
C SER A 60 21.08 3.58 41.92
N PHE A 61 20.33 3.20 42.95
CA PHE A 61 19.58 4.08 43.86
C PHE A 61 18.86 5.24 43.14
N ARG A 62 18.09 4.92 42.09
CA ARG A 62 17.37 5.91 41.27
C ARG A 62 16.01 5.40 40.80
N TYR A 63 15.13 6.30 40.35
CA TYR A 63 13.94 5.91 39.60
C TYR A 63 14.24 5.77 38.11
N GLU A 64 13.76 4.71 37.50
CA GLU A 64 13.71 4.54 36.04
C GLU A 64 12.28 4.82 35.58
N VAL A 65 12.13 5.70 34.60
CA VAL A 65 10.84 5.98 33.95
C VAL A 65 10.73 5.10 32.72
N LYS A 66 9.72 4.23 32.67
CA LYS A 66 9.39 3.46 31.48
C LYS A 66 8.15 4.03 30.81
N VAL A 67 8.27 4.34 29.53
CA VAL A 67 7.19 4.90 28.73
C VAL A 67 6.76 3.90 27.66
N THR A 68 5.45 3.73 27.51
CA THR A 68 4.86 2.89 26.46
C THR A 68 4.34 3.79 25.34
N THR A 69 4.83 3.58 24.12
CA THR A 69 4.48 4.36 22.92
C THR A 69 3.99 3.45 21.80
N PRO A 70 3.21 3.96 20.82
CA PRO A 70 2.78 3.14 19.70
C PRO A 70 3.95 2.74 18.78
N HIS A 71 3.81 1.60 18.15
CA HIS A 71 4.62 1.18 17.02
C HIS A 71 3.71 0.86 15.84
N PHE A 72 3.76 1.72 14.82
CA PHE A 72 2.96 1.59 13.60
C PHE A 72 3.49 0.46 12.73
N VAL A 73 2.57 -0.34 12.20
CA VAL A 73 2.86 -1.45 11.29
C VAL A 73 1.67 -1.66 10.36
N ILE A 74 1.94 -1.94 9.09
CA ILE A 74 0.89 -2.34 8.14
C ILE A 74 0.81 -3.86 8.13
N ARG A 75 -0.39 -4.42 8.27
CA ARG A 75 -0.59 -5.87 8.26
C ARG A 75 -1.80 -6.28 7.42
N PRO A 76 -1.68 -7.32 6.57
CA PRO A 76 -2.79 -7.84 5.80
C PRO A 76 -3.80 -8.57 6.69
N MET A 77 -5.07 -8.58 6.30
CA MET A 77 -6.17 -9.08 7.13
C MET A 77 -6.15 -10.60 7.33
N TYR A 78 -5.62 -11.37 6.37
CA TYR A 78 -5.40 -12.81 6.57
C TYR A 78 -4.41 -13.12 7.70
N SER A 79 -3.48 -12.22 8.02
CA SER A 79 -2.52 -12.41 9.13
C SER A 79 -3.20 -12.47 10.50
N PHE A 80 -4.48 -12.12 10.55
CA PHE A 80 -5.31 -12.19 11.74
C PHE A 80 -6.25 -13.41 11.75
N LYS A 81 -6.19 -14.33 10.79
CA LYS A 81 -7.06 -15.54 10.72
C LYS A 81 -6.70 -16.65 11.72
N GLY A 82 -5.88 -16.37 12.74
CA GLY A 82 -5.74 -17.21 13.94
C GLY A 82 -6.71 -16.83 15.08
N ARG A 83 -7.81 -16.15 14.75
CA ARG A 83 -8.60 -15.35 15.69
C ARG A 83 -9.53 -16.12 16.63
N ASP A 84 -9.61 -17.45 16.58
CA ASP A 84 -10.47 -18.21 17.50
C ASP A 84 -9.73 -18.95 18.63
N SER A 85 -8.39 -19.01 18.64
CA SER A 85 -7.67 -19.79 19.67
C SER A 85 -7.01 -18.97 20.78
N PHE A 86 -6.91 -17.64 20.66
CA PHE A 86 -6.35 -16.76 21.70
C PHE A 86 -7.37 -15.87 22.42
N LEU A 87 -8.64 -15.90 22.00
CA LEU A 87 -9.72 -15.07 22.55
C LEU A 87 -10.50 -15.75 23.69
N LEU A 88 -10.09 -16.91 24.22
CA LEU A 88 -10.87 -17.65 25.22
C LEU A 88 -10.17 -18.04 26.52
N ASP A 89 -8.88 -17.75 26.72
CA ASP A 89 -8.23 -18.18 27.97
C ASP A 89 -7.29 -17.15 28.61
N GLN A 90 -7.87 -16.03 29.05
CA GLN A 90 -7.33 -15.31 30.21
C GLN A 90 -8.45 -14.91 31.17
N LYS A 91 -8.76 -15.80 32.12
CA LYS A 91 -9.73 -15.61 33.21
C LYS A 91 -9.39 -14.52 34.25
N LYS A 92 -8.41 -13.65 34.01
CA LYS A 92 -8.09 -12.54 34.93
C LYS A 92 -7.77 -11.25 34.18
N PRO A 93 -8.70 -10.27 34.13
CA PRO A 93 -8.36 -8.92 33.70
C PRO A 93 -7.40 -8.29 34.71
N LEU A 94 -6.35 -7.62 34.22
CA LEU A 94 -5.47 -6.80 35.06
C LEU A 94 -6.29 -5.64 35.66
N PRO A 95 -6.38 -5.49 37.00
CA PRO A 95 -7.28 -4.53 37.65
C PRO A 95 -6.92 -3.05 37.45
N GLU A 96 -5.68 -2.74 37.08
CA GLU A 96 -5.16 -1.35 36.99
C GLU A 96 -5.08 -0.82 35.55
N PHE A 97 -5.58 -1.56 34.57
CA PHE A 97 -5.40 -1.22 33.15
C PHE A 97 -6.45 -0.21 32.64
N PRO A 98 -6.06 0.83 31.89
CA PRO A 98 -6.98 1.85 31.38
C PRO A 98 -7.78 1.34 30.16
N TRP A 99 -8.78 0.50 30.42
CA TRP A 99 -9.69 -0.06 29.41
C TRP A 99 -10.43 1.00 28.57
N SER A 100 -10.43 2.26 28.99
CA SER A 100 -10.99 3.40 28.26
C SER A 100 -10.27 3.75 26.96
N LEU A 101 -8.99 3.37 26.80
CA LEU A 101 -8.25 3.58 25.56
C LEU A 101 -8.73 2.68 24.41
N PHE A 102 -9.45 1.58 24.72
CA PHE A 102 -9.67 0.48 23.77
C PHE A 102 -11.05 -0.24 23.92
N ARG A 103 -12.15 0.43 24.27
CA ARG A 103 -13.52 -0.19 24.32
C ARG A 103 -14.46 0.51 23.33
N LYS A 104 -15.34 -0.16 22.55
CA LYS A 104 -16.09 -1.42 22.71
C LYS A 104 -16.05 -2.25 21.40
N ASN A 105 -15.32 -3.37 21.42
CA ASN A 105 -15.57 -4.67 20.75
C ASN A 105 -14.32 -5.47 20.45
N SER A 106 -13.12 -4.88 20.57
CA SER A 106 -11.90 -5.65 20.80
C SER A 106 -11.83 -6.07 22.27
N ARG A 107 -12.75 -6.97 22.68
CA ARG A 107 -12.47 -7.76 23.89
C ARG A 107 -11.17 -8.51 23.60
N TYR A 108 -10.34 -8.64 24.63
CA TYR A 108 -9.08 -9.36 24.68
C TYR A 108 -7.81 -8.54 24.41
N LEU A 109 -6.90 -8.68 25.39
CA LEU A 109 -5.55 -8.16 25.43
C LEU A 109 -4.83 -8.50 24.13
N VAL A 110 -4.26 -7.50 23.47
CA VAL A 110 -3.26 -7.70 22.43
C VAL A 110 -1.91 -7.67 23.18
N PRO A 111 -1.21 -8.81 23.39
CA PRO A 111 0.08 -8.79 24.09
C PRO A 111 1.06 -7.81 23.43
N PRO A 112 2.14 -7.38 24.10
CA PRO A 112 3.09 -6.37 23.57
C PRO A 112 3.57 -6.62 22.13
N HIS A 113 3.53 -7.88 21.67
CA HIS A 113 4.00 -8.32 20.36
C HIS A 113 2.89 -8.43 19.28
N TYR A 114 1.62 -8.29 19.64
CA TYR A 114 0.50 -8.41 18.70
C TYR A 114 0.05 -7.03 18.22
N ALA A 115 -0.43 -6.95 16.98
CA ALA A 115 -0.87 -5.70 16.36
C ALA A 115 -2.39 -5.57 16.44
N ALA A 116 -2.89 -4.38 16.75
CA ALA A 116 -4.30 -4.03 16.71
C ALA A 116 -4.59 -3.12 15.51
N ALA A 117 -5.58 -3.47 14.68
CA ALA A 117 -6.01 -2.63 13.56
C ALA A 117 -6.80 -1.41 14.07
N LEU A 118 -6.57 -0.25 13.43
CA LEU A 118 -7.28 1.00 13.74
C LEU A 118 -8.51 1.17 12.83
N MET A 119 -9.61 0.48 13.10
CA MET A 119 -10.84 0.54 12.30
C MET A 119 -12.05 0.92 13.15
N ASP A 120 -13.03 1.60 12.54
CA ASP A 120 -14.33 1.88 13.17
C ASP A 120 -15.25 0.67 12.92
N THR A 121 -15.68 0.00 13.98
CA THR A 121 -16.77 -0.98 13.95
C THR A 121 -18.04 -0.32 14.46
N SER A 122 -19.24 -0.76 14.05
CA SER A 122 -20.51 -0.11 14.44
C SER A 122 -20.71 0.09 15.96
N ASP A 123 -20.02 -0.69 16.81
CA ASP A 123 -19.99 -0.55 18.28
C ASP A 123 -18.91 0.42 18.83
N SER A 124 -17.96 0.90 18.01
CA SER A 124 -16.96 1.93 18.38
C SER A 124 -17.46 3.37 18.24
N ARG A 125 -18.70 3.58 17.78
CA ARG A 125 -19.40 4.89 17.82
C ARG A 125 -19.47 5.53 19.21
N LEU A 126 -19.05 4.82 20.27
CA LEU A 126 -19.08 5.28 21.65
C LEU A 126 -17.72 5.27 22.40
N GLY A 127 -16.56 4.94 21.79
CA GLY A 127 -15.40 4.76 22.67
C GLY A 127 -13.97 4.61 22.16
N THR A 128 -13.65 4.80 20.88
CA THR A 128 -12.25 4.95 20.45
C THR A 128 -12.06 6.34 19.89
N PHE A 129 -11.40 7.21 20.67
CA PHE A 129 -11.05 8.59 20.27
C PHE A 129 -12.24 9.46 19.83
N THR A 130 -13.41 9.27 20.44
CA THR A 130 -14.54 10.17 20.19
C THR A 130 -14.25 11.56 20.77
N ARG A 131 -14.55 12.57 19.94
CA ARG A 131 -14.44 14.03 20.17
C ARG A 131 -14.75 14.47 21.61
N ASP A 132 -15.72 13.83 22.25
CA ASP A 132 -16.24 14.13 23.59
C ASP A 132 -15.18 14.08 24.73
N ARG A 133 -14.05 13.37 24.54
CA ARG A 133 -12.94 13.35 25.53
C ARG A 133 -11.66 14.04 25.06
N MET A 134 -11.51 14.34 23.77
CA MET A 134 -10.39 15.14 23.25
C MET A 134 -10.73 16.63 23.22
N GLU A 135 -12.00 17.04 23.26
CA GLU A 135 -12.38 18.45 23.51
C GLU A 135 -11.85 18.98 24.86
N THR A 136 -11.49 18.10 25.79
CA THR A 136 -10.91 18.48 27.09
C THR A 136 -9.40 18.75 27.02
N TYR A 137 -8.72 18.32 25.95
CA TYR A 137 -7.30 18.55 25.74
C TYR A 137 -7.15 19.45 24.54
N ASP A 138 -6.65 20.67 24.77
CA ASP A 138 -6.38 21.60 23.69
C ASP A 138 -5.21 21.06 22.85
N MET A 139 -5.52 20.27 21.82
CA MET A 139 -4.54 19.69 20.90
C MET A 139 -3.82 20.76 20.05
N THR A 140 -4.15 22.04 20.24
CA THR A 140 -3.39 23.18 19.70
C THR A 140 -2.19 23.55 20.58
N GLU A 141 -2.07 22.97 21.78
CA GLU A 141 -0.89 23.14 22.62
C GLU A 141 0.34 22.56 21.90
N GLU A 142 1.37 23.40 21.75
CA GLU A 142 2.67 23.04 21.15
C GLU A 142 3.33 21.83 21.84
N ASP A 143 2.79 21.37 22.98
CA ASP A 143 3.34 20.37 23.90
C ASP A 143 2.99 18.90 23.61
N VAL A 144 2.05 18.62 22.70
CA VAL A 144 1.64 17.24 22.38
C VAL A 144 2.65 16.56 21.43
N PRO A 145 2.95 15.25 21.59
CA PRO A 145 3.68 14.48 20.60
C PRO A 145 2.95 14.42 19.26
N THR A 146 3.69 14.62 18.18
CA THR A 146 3.15 14.58 16.81
C THR A 146 2.58 13.21 16.43
N TRP A 147 3.07 12.11 17.01
CA TRP A 147 2.49 10.78 16.78
C TRP A 147 1.07 10.62 17.33
N ALA A 148 0.66 11.41 18.33
CA ALA A 148 -0.70 11.37 18.85
C ALA A 148 -1.70 11.98 17.85
N LEU A 149 -1.28 13.06 17.16
CA LEU A 149 -2.03 13.64 16.03
C LEU A 149 -2.11 12.64 14.87
N LEU A 150 -0.96 12.06 14.48
CA LEU A 150 -0.91 11.05 13.41
C LEU A 150 -1.81 9.85 13.71
N LEU A 151 -1.86 9.42 14.96
CA LEU A 151 -2.70 8.31 15.40
C LEU A 151 -4.19 8.58 15.14
N ASP A 152 -4.66 9.77 15.51
CA ASP A 152 -6.04 10.19 15.28
C ASP A 152 -6.34 10.31 13.78
N ASP A 153 -5.44 10.94 13.02
CA ASP A 153 -5.56 11.06 11.56
C ASP A 153 -5.64 9.70 10.84
N VAL A 154 -4.73 8.78 11.17
CA VAL A 154 -4.75 7.41 10.62
C VAL A 154 -6.03 6.70 11.02
N HIS A 155 -6.47 6.82 12.26
CA HIS A 155 -7.72 6.21 12.73
C HIS A 155 -8.92 6.73 11.94
N ARG A 156 -9.03 8.05 11.72
CA ARG A 156 -10.10 8.67 10.94
C ARG A 156 -10.05 8.24 9.47
N CYS A 157 -8.87 8.27 8.85
CA CYS A 157 -8.69 7.88 7.45
C CYS A 157 -9.16 6.45 7.20
N GLN A 158 -8.85 5.55 8.14
CA GLN A 158 -9.30 4.17 8.06
C GLN A 158 -10.78 4.05 8.43
N GLY A 159 -11.25 4.65 9.52
CA GLY A 159 -12.63 4.53 10.00
C GLY A 159 -13.73 4.92 9.00
N HIS A 160 -13.50 5.93 8.16
CA HIS A 160 -14.44 6.34 7.10
C HIS A 160 -14.59 5.31 5.97
N SER A 161 -13.73 4.28 5.92
CA SER A 161 -13.66 3.31 4.82
C SER A 161 -14.46 2.02 5.06
N PHE A 162 -15.20 1.88 6.17
CA PHE A 162 -15.73 0.58 6.60
C PHE A 162 -17.26 0.54 6.80
N PRO A 163 -18.00 -0.16 5.92
CA PRO A 163 -19.26 -0.78 6.27
C PRO A 163 -19.04 -2.21 6.83
N SER A 164 -19.77 -2.51 7.90
CA SER A 164 -19.48 -3.47 8.98
C SER A 164 -19.39 -4.98 8.69
N GLN A 165 -19.33 -5.54 7.48
CA GLN A 165 -19.64 -6.98 7.35
C GLN A 165 -18.81 -7.93 6.48
N ASP A 166 -17.96 -7.50 5.53
CA ASP A 166 -17.10 -8.45 4.79
C ASP A 166 -15.70 -7.89 4.57
N LEU A 167 -14.80 -8.24 5.48
CA LEU A 167 -13.43 -7.76 5.48
C LEU A 167 -12.57 -8.65 4.60
N GLU A 168 -12.30 -8.19 3.37
CA GLU A 168 -11.55 -8.97 2.38
C GLU A 168 -10.11 -9.27 2.83
N SER A 169 -9.63 -10.45 2.42
CA SER A 169 -8.28 -10.94 2.72
C SER A 169 -7.17 -10.03 2.20
N SER A 170 -7.42 -9.31 1.11
CA SER A 170 -6.48 -8.39 0.43
C SER A 170 -6.23 -7.09 1.19
N MET A 171 -7.11 -6.72 2.12
CA MET A 171 -6.97 -5.47 2.89
C MET A 171 -5.81 -5.52 3.87
N ALA A 172 -5.10 -4.41 4.03
CA ALA A 172 -3.97 -4.31 4.96
C ALA A 172 -4.00 -3.01 5.76
N PRO A 173 -4.75 -2.90 6.87
CA PRO A 173 -4.75 -1.70 7.71
C PRO A 173 -3.38 -1.33 8.30
N ILE A 174 -3.21 -0.04 8.59
CA ILE A 174 -2.25 0.46 9.57
C ILE A 174 -2.75 0.05 10.96
N CYS A 175 -1.86 -0.62 11.67
CA CYS A 175 -2.06 -1.22 12.97
C CYS A 175 -1.03 -0.69 13.96
N ILE A 176 -1.29 -0.90 15.24
CA ILE A 176 -0.40 -0.51 16.32
C ILE A 176 -0.01 -1.72 17.14
N THR A 177 1.27 -1.78 17.47
CA THR A 177 1.83 -2.65 18.52
C THR A 177 2.38 -1.77 19.64
N ARG A 178 2.53 -2.30 20.85
CA ARG A 178 3.03 -1.52 21.99
C ARG A 178 4.54 -1.67 22.11
N LYS A 179 5.26 -0.56 22.26
CA LYS A 179 6.68 -0.59 22.60
C LYS A 179 6.96 0.18 23.88
N VAL A 180 7.51 -0.53 24.86
CA VAL A 180 7.97 0.03 26.12
C VAL A 180 9.45 0.40 25.98
N ARG A 181 9.80 1.61 26.39
CA ARG A 181 11.17 2.14 26.38
C ARG A 181 11.49 2.74 27.74
N SER A 182 12.76 2.69 28.12
CA SER A 182 13.24 3.45 29.27
C SER A 182 13.61 4.86 28.82
N TRP A 183 13.14 5.86 29.55
CA TRP A 183 13.46 7.27 29.31
C TRP A 183 14.97 7.54 29.47
N ASP A 184 15.64 6.74 30.30
CA ASP A 184 17.09 6.86 30.56
C ASP A 184 17.94 6.73 29.29
N PHE A 185 17.39 6.15 28.21
CA PHE A 185 18.06 5.98 26.93
C PHE A 185 17.56 6.96 25.85
N MET A 186 16.71 7.94 26.20
CA MET A 186 16.32 8.99 25.28
C MET A 186 17.46 10.02 25.16
N PRO A 187 17.86 10.40 23.93
CA PRO A 187 18.81 11.48 23.73
C PRO A 187 18.32 12.79 24.36
N PRO A 188 19.22 13.70 24.76
CA PRO A 188 18.84 14.97 25.38
C PRO A 188 18.01 15.87 24.46
N ASP A 189 18.15 15.72 23.14
CA ASP A 189 17.38 16.47 22.14
C ASP A 189 15.91 16.01 22.07
N ILE A 190 15.60 14.84 22.65
CA ILE A 190 14.25 14.28 22.67
C ILE A 190 13.56 14.68 23.98
N VAL A 191 12.73 15.70 23.88
CA VAL A 191 11.98 16.24 25.02
C VAL A 191 10.63 15.56 25.26
N ARG A 192 10.19 14.68 24.35
CA ARG A 192 8.88 13.98 24.41
C ARG A 192 9.01 12.50 24.06
N PRO A 193 8.10 11.64 24.53
CA PRO A 193 8.12 10.23 24.18
C PRO A 193 7.91 10.01 22.68
N VAL A 194 8.87 9.41 22.01
CA VAL A 194 8.77 9.11 20.57
C VAL A 194 8.09 7.77 20.33
N SER A 195 7.19 7.72 19.35
CA SER A 195 6.69 6.45 18.80
C SER A 195 7.70 5.83 17.84
N SER A 196 7.35 4.74 17.17
CA SER A 196 8.24 4.21 16.12
C SER A 196 7.51 3.53 14.99
N THR A 197 8.19 3.40 13.87
CA THR A 197 7.74 2.66 12.69
C THR A 197 8.96 2.14 11.93
N THR A 198 8.72 1.54 10.76
CA THR A 198 9.76 1.26 9.76
C THR A 198 9.68 2.29 8.63
N LEU A 199 10.77 2.49 7.91
CA LEU A 199 10.80 3.43 6.77
C LEU A 199 9.76 3.05 5.72
N GLY A 200 9.66 1.77 5.36
CA GLY A 200 8.64 1.28 4.42
C GLY A 200 7.22 1.60 4.89
N CYS A 201 6.92 1.35 6.17
CA CYS A 201 5.62 1.68 6.74
C CYS A 201 5.35 3.20 6.75
N LEU A 202 6.34 4.05 7.02
CA LEU A 202 6.19 5.50 6.94
C LEU A 202 5.85 5.96 5.52
N ILE A 203 6.57 5.44 4.53
CA ILE A 203 6.33 5.73 3.10
C ILE A 203 4.89 5.39 2.72
N THR A 204 4.46 4.18 3.06
CA THR A 204 3.09 3.74 2.77
C THR A 204 2.04 4.53 3.53
N MET A 205 2.29 4.89 4.80
CA MET A 205 1.38 5.75 5.57
C MET A 205 1.22 7.12 4.91
N ALA A 206 2.31 7.77 4.49
CA ALA A 206 2.26 9.07 3.80
C ALA A 206 1.34 9.00 2.57
N TYR A 207 1.52 7.95 1.76
CA TYR A 207 0.68 7.75 0.59
C TYR A 207 -0.79 7.50 0.94
N ARG A 208 -1.09 6.66 1.94
CA ARG A 208 -2.48 6.39 2.33
C ARG A 208 -3.19 7.59 2.95
N LEU A 209 -2.44 8.49 3.56
CA LEU A 209 -2.90 9.80 4.01
C LEU A 209 -3.09 10.80 2.86
N GLY A 210 -2.75 10.40 1.63
CA GLY A 210 -2.89 11.19 0.42
C GLY A 210 -1.78 12.21 0.21
N MET A 211 -0.66 12.09 0.93
CA MET A 211 0.52 12.93 0.72
C MET A 211 1.28 12.54 -0.55
N THR A 212 2.11 13.47 -1.01
CA THR A 212 3.16 13.27 -2.01
C THR A 212 4.51 13.66 -1.41
N TRP A 213 5.56 12.91 -1.76
CA TRP A 213 6.91 13.20 -1.31
C TRP A 213 7.46 14.39 -2.09
N SER A 214 7.82 15.48 -1.42
CA SER A 214 8.39 16.68 -2.06
C SER A 214 9.92 16.68 -2.02
N ASP A 215 10.53 16.06 -1.00
CA ASP A 215 11.97 15.83 -0.89
C ASP A 215 12.19 14.42 -0.34
N PHE A 216 13.18 13.69 -0.86
CA PHE A 216 13.50 12.33 -0.43
C PHE A 216 14.99 12.04 -0.61
N ARG A 217 15.80 12.54 0.32
CA ARG A 217 17.25 12.35 0.41
C ARG A 217 17.58 11.66 1.72
N LEU A 218 17.50 10.33 1.70
CA LEU A 218 17.66 9.48 2.88
C LEU A 218 19.09 9.54 3.45
N ASP A 219 20.08 9.69 2.58
CA ASP A 219 21.49 9.86 2.92
C ASP A 219 21.76 11.15 3.73
N GLU A 220 21.04 12.22 3.41
CA GLU A 220 21.02 13.47 4.19
C GLU A 220 20.06 13.43 5.39
N GLY A 221 19.24 12.38 5.51
CA GLY A 221 18.14 12.26 6.47
C GLY A 221 17.04 13.31 6.28
N LYS A 222 16.93 13.89 5.09
CA LYS A 222 15.94 14.90 4.71
C LYS A 222 14.88 14.26 3.84
N MET A 223 13.70 14.08 4.40
CA MET A 223 12.53 13.64 3.67
C MET A 223 11.36 14.53 4.06
N ARG A 224 10.54 14.87 3.08
CA ARG A 224 9.36 15.71 3.27
C ARG A 224 8.22 15.17 2.45
N ALA A 225 7.07 14.93 3.08
CA ALA A 225 5.82 14.61 2.40
C ALA A 225 4.77 15.65 2.76
N ILE A 226 3.96 16.06 1.79
CA ILE A 226 2.89 17.05 1.98
C ILE A 226 1.67 16.60 1.18
N GLY A 227 0.48 16.74 1.74
CA GLY A 227 -0.78 16.61 1.01
C GLY A 227 -1.95 16.54 1.96
N ASN A 228 -3.14 16.89 1.47
CA ASN A 228 -4.38 16.90 2.24
C ASN A 228 -4.33 17.70 3.56
N GLY A 229 -3.55 18.78 3.61
CA GLY A 229 -3.37 19.57 4.84
C GLY A 229 -2.46 18.91 5.89
N GLN A 230 -1.81 17.81 5.54
CA GLN A 230 -0.89 17.08 6.42
C GLN A 230 0.53 17.13 5.87
N SER A 231 1.52 17.00 6.76
CA SER A 231 2.92 16.92 6.36
C SER A 231 3.76 16.02 7.26
N PHE A 232 4.74 15.36 6.65
CA PHE A 232 5.89 14.75 7.34
C PHE A 232 7.14 15.55 7.03
N SER A 233 7.94 15.80 8.06
CA SER A 233 9.28 16.38 7.96
C SER A 233 10.25 15.52 8.76
N THR A 234 11.43 15.24 8.23
CA THR A 234 12.42 14.42 8.93
C THR A 234 13.70 15.15 9.27
N SER A 235 14.30 14.75 10.39
CA SER A 235 15.60 15.20 10.86
C SER A 235 16.40 14.02 11.43
N ILE A 236 17.72 14.16 11.49
CA ILE A 236 18.60 13.17 12.13
C ILE A 236 18.87 13.63 13.56
N VAL A 237 18.50 12.80 14.54
CA VAL A 237 18.85 12.99 15.95
C VAL A 237 19.97 12.04 16.34
N ARG A 238 21.03 12.59 16.92
CA ARG A 238 22.22 11.82 17.30
C ARG A 238 21.87 10.74 18.32
N GLY A 239 22.28 9.50 18.05
CA GLY A 239 22.02 8.35 18.92
C GLY A 239 20.62 7.72 18.76
N MET A 240 19.72 8.34 17.99
CA MET A 240 18.39 7.78 17.68
C MET A 240 18.21 7.48 16.20
N GLY A 241 18.80 8.29 15.31
CA GLY A 241 18.67 8.14 13.86
C GLY A 241 17.59 9.07 13.31
N LEU A 242 16.80 8.58 12.36
CA LEU A 242 15.78 9.35 11.68
C LEU A 242 14.57 9.59 12.58
N VAL A 243 14.25 10.86 12.81
CA VAL A 243 13.09 11.32 13.57
C VAL A 243 12.17 12.10 12.64
N VAL A 244 10.87 11.85 12.77
CA VAL A 244 9.81 12.44 11.95
C VAL A 244 8.98 13.34 12.84
N GLU A 245 8.74 14.55 12.36
CA GLU A 245 7.70 15.42 12.85
C GLU A 245 6.49 15.33 11.93
N TYR A 246 5.32 15.14 12.53
CA TYR A 246 4.05 15.16 11.83
C TYR A 246 3.27 16.43 12.17
N SER A 247 2.67 17.04 11.15
CA SER A 247 1.75 18.17 11.32
C SER A 247 0.47 17.93 10.53
N GLY A 248 -0.68 18.18 11.13
CA GLY A 248 -1.97 18.16 10.45
C GLY A 248 -2.75 19.46 10.69
N ASP A 249 -3.17 20.12 9.62
CA ASP A 249 -4.08 21.26 9.68
C ASP A 249 -5.51 20.81 9.36
N TRP A 250 -6.31 20.74 10.42
CA TRP A 250 -7.69 20.29 10.40
C TRP A 250 -8.64 21.26 9.68
N SER A 251 -8.23 22.52 9.44
CA SER A 251 -9.07 23.51 8.76
C SER A 251 -9.37 23.13 7.29
N TYR A 252 -8.54 22.27 6.69
CA TYR A 252 -8.72 21.77 5.32
C TYR A 252 -9.59 20.49 5.24
N MET A 253 -10.11 19.98 6.37
CA MET A 253 -10.95 18.75 6.41
C MET A 253 -12.28 18.85 5.66
N GLY A 254 -12.83 20.05 5.42
CA GLY A 254 -14.08 20.19 4.63
C GLY A 254 -13.95 19.67 3.18
N SER A 255 -12.73 19.51 2.68
CA SER A 255 -12.41 18.92 1.37
C SER A 255 -12.04 17.44 1.41
N TRP A 256 -11.90 16.84 2.61
CA TRP A 256 -11.60 15.43 2.79
C TRP A 256 -12.82 14.58 2.42
N ARG A 257 -12.97 14.30 1.13
CA ARG A 257 -13.68 13.08 0.69
C ARG A 257 -12.75 11.93 1.02
N GLY A 258 -13.09 11.20 2.08
CA GLY A 258 -12.24 10.24 2.76
C GLY A 258 -11.56 9.21 1.85
N ALA A 259 -10.42 8.70 2.33
CA ALA A 259 -9.83 7.44 1.88
C ALA A 259 -9.76 7.28 0.36
N ASP A 260 -9.13 8.25 -0.27
CA ASP A 260 -9.00 8.32 -1.72
C ASP A 260 -8.04 7.23 -2.29
N ARG A 261 -7.64 6.23 -1.50
CA ARG A 261 -6.68 5.19 -1.91
C ARG A 261 -7.02 3.81 -1.34
N ALA A 262 -6.66 2.78 -2.11
CA ALA A 262 -6.87 1.39 -1.73
C ALA A 262 -6.01 1.01 -0.51
N LEU A 263 -6.64 0.47 0.52
CA LEU A 263 -5.96 -0.09 1.71
C LEU A 263 -5.49 -1.52 1.45
N SER A 264 -4.70 -1.72 0.38
CA SER A 264 -4.24 -3.04 -0.07
C SER A 264 -2.71 -3.06 -0.20
N VAL A 265 -2.08 -4.17 0.19
CA VAL A 265 -0.62 -4.38 0.02
C VAL A 265 -0.21 -4.22 -1.43
N VAL A 266 -1.05 -4.69 -2.35
CA VAL A 266 -0.82 -4.65 -3.79
C VAL A 266 -0.77 -3.21 -4.29
N ALA A 267 -1.73 -2.37 -3.86
CA ALA A 267 -1.73 -0.95 -4.19
C ALA A 267 -0.52 -0.22 -3.59
N ASP A 268 -0.15 -0.54 -2.33
CA ASP A 268 1.02 0.05 -1.68
C ASP A 268 2.32 -0.27 -2.43
N LYS A 269 2.51 -1.52 -2.88
CA LYS A 269 3.66 -1.92 -3.69
C LYS A 269 3.77 -1.09 -4.96
N MET A 270 2.66 -0.91 -5.68
CA MET A 270 2.64 -0.10 -6.91
C MET A 270 2.99 1.36 -6.68
N THR A 271 2.58 1.95 -5.54
CA THR A 271 3.03 3.30 -5.15
C THR A 271 4.54 3.45 -5.06
N CYS A 272 5.23 2.37 -4.71
CA CYS A 272 6.68 2.31 -4.59
C CYS A 272 7.35 1.72 -5.84
N GLY A 273 6.69 1.71 -7.01
CA GLY A 273 7.31 1.25 -8.25
C GLY A 273 7.51 -0.27 -8.31
N ILE A 274 6.59 -1.02 -7.73
CA ILE A 274 6.62 -2.49 -7.70
C ILE A 274 5.33 -3.02 -8.35
N ILE A 275 5.44 -3.87 -9.37
CA ILE A 275 4.32 -4.65 -9.90
C ILE A 275 4.26 -5.97 -9.10
N PRO A 276 3.25 -6.14 -8.23
CA PRO A 276 3.13 -7.33 -7.42
C PRO A 276 2.79 -8.55 -8.25
N ALA A 277 3.42 -9.68 -7.90
CA ALA A 277 3.07 -10.96 -8.48
C ALA A 277 1.63 -11.38 -8.09
N GLY A 278 0.87 -11.84 -9.07
CA GLY A 278 -0.45 -12.42 -8.90
C GLY A 278 -0.40 -13.91 -8.51
N PRO A 279 -1.57 -14.54 -8.29
CA PRO A 279 -1.65 -15.92 -7.78
C PRO A 279 -1.07 -16.98 -8.72
N PHE A 280 -0.98 -16.68 -10.02
CA PHE A 280 -0.43 -17.59 -11.03
C PHE A 280 1.07 -17.41 -11.26
N VAL A 281 1.69 -16.44 -10.61
CA VAL A 281 3.10 -16.11 -10.77
C VAL A 281 3.83 -16.56 -9.52
N ASP A 282 4.78 -17.49 -9.67
CA ASP A 282 5.67 -17.93 -8.58
C ASP A 282 6.94 -17.08 -8.50
N ARG A 283 7.15 -16.18 -9.48
CA ARG A 283 8.24 -15.19 -9.46
C ARG A 283 7.97 -14.07 -8.45
N TRP A 284 9.05 -13.37 -8.10
CA TRP A 284 9.02 -12.22 -7.20
C TRP A 284 8.34 -11.01 -7.84
N ASP A 285 7.92 -10.05 -7.02
CA ASP A 285 7.40 -8.79 -7.53
C ASP A 285 8.40 -8.12 -8.49
N LEU A 286 7.90 -7.53 -9.58
CA LEU A 286 8.72 -6.82 -10.55
C LEU A 286 9.01 -5.42 -10.04
N ARG A 287 10.30 -5.08 -9.91
CA ARG A 287 10.75 -3.78 -9.36
C ARG A 287 11.17 -2.87 -10.51
N LEU A 288 10.61 -1.66 -10.55
CA LEU A 288 10.71 -0.72 -11.68
C LEU A 288 11.28 0.66 -11.33
N ARG A 289 11.61 0.88 -10.05
CA ARG A 289 12.23 2.13 -9.60
C ARG A 289 13.32 1.77 -8.62
N ASN A 290 14.57 1.74 -9.05
CA ASN A 290 15.72 1.58 -8.18
C ASN A 290 16.45 2.92 -8.06
N ALA A 291 16.81 3.35 -6.84
CA ALA A 291 17.44 4.66 -6.65
C ALA A 291 18.82 4.75 -7.33
N GLN A 292 19.48 3.61 -7.56
CA GLN A 292 20.84 3.54 -8.06
C GLN A 292 20.95 3.21 -9.55
N SER A 293 19.85 2.86 -10.23
CA SER A 293 19.89 2.39 -11.62
C SER A 293 19.19 3.37 -12.57
N PRO A 294 19.73 3.61 -13.77
CA PRO A 294 18.98 4.28 -14.83
C PRO A 294 17.76 3.44 -15.23
N THR A 295 16.65 4.10 -15.55
CA THR A 295 15.38 3.46 -15.95
C THR A 295 15.57 2.40 -17.05
N ASP A 296 16.42 2.66 -18.04
CA ASP A 296 16.65 1.74 -19.17
C ASP A 296 17.31 0.43 -18.71
N LEU A 297 18.21 0.49 -17.74
CA LEU A 297 18.85 -0.69 -17.17
C LEU A 297 17.84 -1.55 -16.39
N GLU A 298 16.93 -0.91 -15.66
CA GLU A 298 15.88 -1.59 -14.90
C GLU A 298 14.88 -2.29 -15.82
N LEU A 299 14.45 -1.61 -16.89
CA LEU A 299 13.58 -2.20 -17.90
C LEU A 299 14.25 -3.39 -18.57
N ASN A 300 15.56 -3.33 -18.86
CA ASN A 300 16.29 -4.45 -19.43
C ASN A 300 16.44 -5.65 -18.49
N GLN A 301 16.69 -5.39 -17.20
CA GLN A 301 16.66 -6.44 -16.18
C GLN A 301 15.29 -7.08 -16.10
N LEU A 302 14.23 -6.28 -16.22
CA LEU A 302 12.87 -6.76 -16.20
C LEU A 302 12.51 -7.58 -17.44
N PHE A 303 12.87 -7.12 -18.64
CA PHE A 303 12.68 -7.89 -19.87
C PHE A 303 13.42 -9.22 -19.82
N SER A 304 14.61 -9.25 -19.21
CA SER A 304 15.36 -10.48 -18.99
C SER A 304 14.68 -11.38 -17.95
N THR A 305 14.11 -10.79 -16.90
CA THR A 305 13.33 -11.51 -15.88
C THR A 305 12.05 -12.10 -16.45
N LEU A 306 11.44 -11.49 -17.46
CA LEU A 306 10.28 -12.01 -18.17
C LEU A 306 10.65 -12.87 -19.37
N GLU A 307 11.95 -13.12 -19.60
CA GLU A 307 12.44 -13.93 -20.72
C GLU A 307 11.93 -13.43 -22.09
N ILE A 308 11.76 -12.11 -22.22
CA ILE A 308 11.35 -11.48 -23.47
C ILE A 308 12.43 -11.75 -24.54
N LYS A 309 12.00 -12.05 -25.77
CA LYS A 309 12.93 -12.31 -26.88
C LYS A 309 13.75 -11.07 -27.20
N GLU A 310 15.00 -11.27 -27.61
CA GLU A 310 15.96 -10.16 -27.81
C GLU A 310 15.51 -9.17 -28.89
N ASP A 311 14.92 -9.65 -29.98
CA ASP A 311 14.36 -8.81 -31.04
C ASP A 311 13.16 -7.96 -30.57
N ALA A 312 12.41 -8.48 -29.61
CA ALA A 312 11.34 -7.77 -28.93
C ALA A 312 11.86 -6.75 -27.92
N LYS A 313 12.94 -7.05 -27.17
CA LYS A 313 13.59 -6.08 -26.28
C LYS A 313 14.05 -4.86 -27.03
N VAL A 314 14.76 -5.06 -28.15
CA VAL A 314 15.22 -3.95 -29.01
C VAL A 314 14.06 -3.07 -29.48
N ALA A 315 12.93 -3.67 -29.85
CA ALA A 315 11.73 -2.92 -30.24
C ALA A 315 11.13 -2.14 -29.06
N LEU A 316 11.03 -2.76 -27.87
CA LEU A 316 10.54 -2.11 -26.66
C LEU A 316 11.45 -0.93 -26.26
N GLU A 317 12.76 -1.10 -26.27
CA GLU A 317 13.73 -0.04 -26.00
C GLU A 317 13.59 1.12 -27.01
N ALA A 318 13.49 0.82 -28.31
CA ALA A 318 13.29 1.83 -29.34
C ALA A 318 11.99 2.63 -29.09
N SER A 319 10.93 1.95 -28.64
CA SER A 319 9.65 2.58 -28.35
C SER A 319 9.70 3.60 -27.18
N LEU A 320 10.69 3.54 -26.28
CA LEU A 320 10.82 4.51 -25.17
C LEU A 320 11.05 5.94 -25.67
N SER A 321 11.64 6.07 -26.86
CA SER A 321 11.87 7.36 -27.53
C SER A 321 10.67 7.85 -28.34
N HIS A 322 9.54 7.14 -28.31
CA HIS A 322 8.33 7.53 -29.03
C HIS A 322 7.82 8.90 -28.55
N LYS A 323 7.37 9.72 -29.52
CA LYS A 323 6.93 11.11 -29.29
C LYS A 323 5.71 11.17 -28.38
N ASP A 324 4.74 10.29 -28.65
CA ASP A 324 3.57 10.10 -27.79
C ASP A 324 3.90 9.08 -26.69
N PRO A 325 3.86 9.45 -25.40
CA PRO A 325 4.08 8.52 -24.30
C PRO A 325 3.06 7.36 -24.24
N ALA A 326 1.85 7.54 -24.78
CA ALA A 326 0.81 6.51 -24.80
C ALA A 326 1.18 5.30 -25.69
N HIS A 327 2.14 5.46 -26.60
CA HIS A 327 2.59 4.40 -27.51
C HIS A 327 3.91 3.75 -27.08
N ARG A 328 4.46 4.10 -25.90
CA ARG A 328 5.68 3.49 -25.37
C ARG A 328 5.40 2.08 -24.85
N LEU A 329 6.39 1.20 -24.97
CA LEU A 329 6.39 -0.17 -24.47
C LEU A 329 5.18 -1.02 -24.92
N PRO A 330 4.86 -1.07 -26.22
CA PRO A 330 3.69 -1.80 -26.72
C PRO A 330 3.73 -3.29 -26.37
N GLY A 331 2.59 -3.88 -26.00
CA GLY A 331 2.51 -5.27 -25.50
C GLY A 331 3.01 -5.40 -24.06
N PHE A 332 4.11 -4.74 -23.72
CA PHE A 332 4.67 -4.78 -22.38
C PHE A 332 3.79 -4.04 -21.36
N THR A 333 3.14 -2.93 -21.71
CA THR A 333 2.23 -2.22 -20.77
C THR A 333 1.09 -3.10 -20.25
N ASP A 334 0.68 -4.11 -21.03
CA ASP A 334 -0.38 -5.05 -20.67
C ASP A 334 0.00 -5.96 -19.49
N VAL A 335 1.31 -6.05 -19.15
CA VAL A 335 1.81 -6.76 -17.97
C VAL A 335 1.12 -6.31 -16.69
N MET A 336 0.67 -5.05 -16.63
CA MET A 336 -0.03 -4.51 -15.45
C MET A 336 -1.27 -5.33 -15.10
N GLY A 337 -2.16 -5.59 -16.07
CA GLY A 337 -3.39 -6.35 -15.84
C GLY A 337 -3.25 -7.86 -15.93
N LEU A 338 -2.16 -8.34 -16.53
CA LEU A 338 -1.88 -9.77 -16.65
C LEU A 338 -1.09 -10.31 -15.45
N TRP A 339 -0.14 -9.53 -14.92
CA TRP A 339 0.76 -9.98 -13.86
C TRP A 339 0.14 -9.87 -12.46
N CYS A 340 -0.71 -8.86 -12.25
CA CYS A 340 -1.21 -8.53 -10.92
C CYS A 340 -2.43 -9.35 -10.50
N ASP A 341 -2.60 -9.48 -9.18
CA ASP A 341 -3.88 -9.91 -8.61
C ASP A 341 -4.92 -8.78 -8.64
N TRP A 342 -6.18 -9.13 -8.36
CA TRP A 342 -7.25 -8.16 -8.16
C TRP A 342 -6.92 -7.18 -7.04
N ILE A 343 -7.00 -5.88 -7.34
CA ILE A 343 -6.56 -4.83 -6.41
C ILE A 343 -7.69 -4.19 -5.61
N PRO A 344 -8.78 -3.71 -6.24
CA PRO A 344 -9.81 -2.95 -5.54
C PRO A 344 -10.57 -3.86 -4.56
N PRO A 345 -10.38 -3.74 -3.24
CA PRO A 345 -11.23 -4.51 -2.36
C PRO A 345 -12.67 -4.02 -2.49
N ARG A 346 -13.64 -4.93 -2.40
CA ARG A 346 -15.06 -4.56 -2.44
C ARG A 346 -15.36 -3.51 -1.35
N ASN A 347 -16.17 -2.50 -1.70
CA ASN A 347 -16.66 -1.46 -0.80
C ASN A 347 -15.66 -0.40 -0.29
N LEU A 348 -14.41 -0.33 -0.77
CA LEU A 348 -13.53 0.79 -0.40
C LEU A 348 -13.81 2.03 -1.24
N PRO A 349 -13.97 3.26 -0.72
CA PRO A 349 -14.40 4.44 -1.47
C PRO A 349 -13.54 4.85 -2.68
N SER A 350 -12.30 4.34 -2.80
CA SER A 350 -11.42 4.61 -3.93
C SER A 350 -10.48 3.44 -4.26
N ASN A 351 -10.27 3.24 -5.56
CA ASN A 351 -9.36 2.28 -6.19
C ASN A 351 -8.15 2.99 -6.84
N LYS A 352 -7.79 4.19 -6.38
CA LYS A 352 -6.68 4.94 -6.97
C LYS A 352 -5.33 4.32 -6.64
N ILE A 353 -4.55 4.04 -7.68
CA ILE A 353 -3.19 3.46 -7.57
C ILE A 353 -2.21 4.35 -8.32
N ASP A 354 -0.97 4.45 -7.87
CA ASP A 354 0.07 5.12 -8.67
C ASP A 354 0.55 4.20 -9.79
N ASN A 355 0.81 4.77 -10.96
CA ASN A 355 1.54 4.09 -12.01
C ASN A 355 2.95 3.72 -11.50
N PRO A 356 3.33 2.42 -11.43
CA PRO A 356 4.64 2.01 -10.91
C PRO A 356 5.80 2.44 -11.83
N PHE A 357 5.52 2.84 -13.07
CA PHE A 357 6.53 3.31 -14.02
C PHE A 357 6.91 4.77 -13.78
N PRO A 358 8.14 5.18 -14.18
CA PRO A 358 8.57 6.57 -14.09
C PRO A 358 7.98 7.47 -15.18
N PHE A 359 7.20 6.92 -16.11
CA PHE A 359 6.52 7.65 -17.19
C PHE A 359 5.09 7.14 -17.38
N PRO A 360 4.18 7.95 -17.95
CA PRO A 360 2.82 7.54 -18.25
C PRO A 360 2.81 6.32 -19.17
N LEU A 361 1.89 5.39 -18.89
CA LEU A 361 1.68 4.21 -19.71
C LEU A 361 0.22 4.08 -20.08
N THR A 362 -0.01 3.54 -21.27
CA THR A 362 -1.34 3.21 -21.75
C THR A 362 -1.39 1.74 -22.12
N THR A 363 -2.28 1.00 -21.48
CA THR A 363 -2.49 -0.44 -21.74
C THR A 363 -3.57 -0.63 -22.80
N MET A 364 -3.51 -1.74 -23.55
CA MET A 364 -4.63 -2.09 -24.44
C MET A 364 -5.92 -2.36 -23.65
N GLY A 365 -5.82 -2.73 -22.36
CA GLY A 365 -6.96 -2.93 -21.48
C GLY A 365 -7.77 -1.66 -21.18
N GLU A 366 -7.18 -0.48 -21.32
CA GLU A 366 -7.85 0.80 -21.02
C GLU A 366 -8.65 1.35 -22.22
N ILE A 367 -8.13 1.08 -23.41
CA ILE A 367 -8.46 1.84 -24.61
C ILE A 367 -9.73 1.28 -25.28
N PRO A 368 -10.72 2.10 -25.71
CA PRO A 368 -11.94 1.62 -26.36
C PRO A 368 -11.71 0.83 -27.63
N GLU A 369 -10.67 1.18 -28.36
CA GLU A 369 -10.31 0.67 -29.66
C GLU A 369 -10.11 -0.85 -29.59
N SER A 370 -9.42 -1.33 -28.56
CA SER A 370 -9.17 -2.77 -28.37
C SER A 370 -10.46 -3.55 -28.17
N ARG A 371 -11.31 -3.15 -27.20
CA ARG A 371 -12.57 -3.84 -26.93
C ARG A 371 -13.56 -3.80 -28.09
N HIS A 372 -13.61 -2.70 -28.85
CA HIS A 372 -14.43 -2.63 -30.06
C HIS A 372 -13.92 -3.57 -31.16
N VAL A 373 -12.63 -3.53 -31.45
CA VAL A 373 -12.00 -4.38 -32.46
C VAL A 373 -12.13 -5.85 -32.08
N TRP A 374 -11.75 -6.23 -30.87
CA TRP A 374 -11.78 -7.60 -30.38
C TRP A 374 -13.18 -8.19 -30.33
N ARG A 375 -14.17 -7.41 -29.89
CA ARG A 375 -15.57 -7.82 -29.98
C ARG A 375 -16.03 -8.03 -31.43
N SER A 376 -15.66 -7.12 -32.33
CA SER A 376 -16.00 -7.22 -33.76
C SER A 376 -15.37 -8.47 -34.40
N GLU A 377 -14.10 -8.75 -34.10
CA GLU A 377 -13.40 -9.94 -34.59
C GLU A 377 -14.04 -11.24 -34.09
N LEU A 378 -14.44 -11.30 -32.82
CA LEU A 378 -15.18 -12.45 -32.28
C LEU A 378 -16.53 -12.64 -32.98
N ARG A 379 -17.27 -11.55 -33.25
CA ARG A 379 -18.57 -11.62 -33.97
C ARG A 379 -18.45 -12.13 -35.39
N LYS A 380 -17.37 -11.77 -36.11
CA LYS A 380 -17.12 -12.29 -37.47
C LYS A 380 -16.98 -13.82 -37.49
N GLN A 381 -16.62 -14.42 -36.35
CA GLN A 381 -16.38 -15.85 -36.20
C GLN A 381 -17.52 -16.56 -35.45
N GLU A 382 -18.67 -15.93 -35.20
CA GLU A 382 -19.72 -16.41 -34.30
C GLU A 382 -20.16 -17.86 -34.53
N SER A 383 -20.20 -18.31 -35.79
CA SER A 383 -20.57 -19.68 -36.16
C SER A 383 -19.52 -20.74 -35.83
N SER A 384 -18.26 -20.35 -35.64
CA SER A 384 -17.11 -21.22 -35.37
C SER A 384 -16.46 -21.01 -34.00
N LEU A 385 -17.01 -20.12 -33.16
CA LEU A 385 -16.43 -19.83 -31.84
C LEU A 385 -16.47 -21.07 -30.92
N SER A 386 -15.37 -21.28 -30.21
CA SER A 386 -15.33 -22.13 -29.02
C SER A 386 -16.28 -21.58 -27.94
N ASP A 387 -16.65 -22.42 -26.98
CA ASP A 387 -17.49 -21.97 -25.86
C ASP A 387 -16.80 -20.90 -24.99
N THR A 388 -15.46 -20.96 -24.89
CA THR A 388 -14.66 -19.94 -24.22
C THR A 388 -14.71 -18.61 -24.98
N CYS A 389 -14.54 -18.61 -26.30
CA CYS A 389 -14.64 -17.38 -27.08
C CYS A 389 -16.06 -16.79 -27.06
N LYS A 390 -17.11 -17.63 -26.99
CA LYS A 390 -18.49 -17.17 -26.77
C LYS A 390 -18.64 -16.48 -25.42
N LEU A 391 -18.01 -16.99 -24.36
CA LEU A 391 -18.02 -16.35 -23.04
C LEU A 391 -17.34 -14.97 -23.08
N VAL A 392 -16.21 -14.85 -23.76
CA VAL A 392 -15.51 -13.56 -23.94
C VAL A 392 -16.35 -12.58 -24.77
N LEU A 393 -17.01 -13.05 -25.84
CA LEU A 393 -17.93 -12.23 -26.61
C LEU A 393 -19.13 -11.76 -25.75
N GLN A 394 -19.71 -12.65 -24.96
CA GLN A 394 -20.78 -12.31 -24.03
C GLN A 394 -20.35 -11.29 -22.97
N PHE A 395 -19.11 -11.36 -22.49
CA PHE A 395 -18.55 -10.33 -21.61
C PHE A 395 -18.59 -8.95 -22.27
N TYR A 396 -18.09 -8.81 -23.50
CA TYR A 396 -18.13 -7.52 -24.21
C TYR A 396 -19.55 -7.06 -24.52
N ASP A 397 -20.45 -7.96 -24.91
CA ASP A 397 -21.85 -7.65 -25.15
C ASP A 397 -22.58 -7.19 -23.88
N ARG A 398 -22.35 -7.86 -22.74
CA ARG A 398 -22.89 -7.46 -21.43
C ARG A 398 -22.32 -6.11 -20.99
N TRP A 399 -21.04 -5.86 -21.23
CA TRP A 399 -20.41 -4.59 -20.87
C TRP A 399 -21.00 -3.44 -21.68
N GLU A 400 -21.04 -3.53 -23.02
CA GLU A 400 -21.65 -2.49 -23.87
C GLU A 400 -23.11 -2.25 -23.50
N PHE A 401 -23.88 -3.31 -23.18
CA PHE A 401 -25.27 -3.17 -22.78
C PHE A 401 -25.42 -2.48 -21.41
N LYS A 402 -24.62 -2.86 -20.41
CA LYS A 402 -24.70 -2.31 -19.05
C LYS A 402 -24.20 -0.87 -18.96
N ASN A 403 -23.08 -0.57 -19.62
CA ASN A 403 -22.49 0.77 -19.64
C ASN A 403 -21.98 1.13 -21.05
N PRO A 404 -22.87 1.56 -21.96
CA PRO A 404 -22.48 1.94 -23.32
C PRO A 404 -21.44 3.06 -23.35
N GLN A 405 -21.54 4.02 -22.43
CA GLN A 405 -20.62 5.16 -22.38
C GLN A 405 -19.24 4.76 -21.88
N GLY A 406 -19.16 3.91 -20.86
CA GLY A 406 -17.89 3.36 -20.39
C GLY A 406 -17.26 2.42 -21.43
N PHE A 407 -18.08 1.72 -22.21
CA PHE A 407 -17.62 0.94 -23.35
C PHE A 407 -17.10 1.81 -24.50
N LEU A 408 -17.66 3.01 -24.74
CA LEU A 408 -17.23 3.87 -25.85
C LEU A 408 -16.09 4.84 -25.52
N ASN A 409 -15.86 5.16 -24.24
CA ASN A 409 -14.93 6.19 -23.82
C ASN A 409 -13.74 5.63 -23.04
N ASN A 410 -12.64 6.38 -22.98
CA ASN A 410 -11.56 6.17 -21.98
C ASN A 410 -12.09 6.53 -20.59
N TYR A 411 -13.01 5.71 -20.09
CA TYR A 411 -13.67 5.90 -18.82
C TYR A 411 -13.08 4.92 -17.82
N ARG A 412 -12.40 5.46 -16.80
CA ARG A 412 -12.04 4.68 -15.61
C ARG A 412 -13.10 4.90 -14.54
N LEU A 413 -13.42 3.85 -13.79
CA LEU A 413 -14.34 3.93 -12.65
C LEU A 413 -13.84 4.99 -11.65
N LYS A 414 -14.64 6.03 -11.44
CA LYS A 414 -14.31 7.14 -10.52
C LYS A 414 -14.68 6.83 -9.05
N GLY A 415 -15.34 5.70 -8.79
CA GLY A 415 -15.77 5.26 -7.46
C GLY A 415 -16.06 3.76 -7.44
N THR A 416 -16.34 3.23 -6.25
CA THR A 416 -16.32 1.78 -5.93
C THR A 416 -17.64 1.22 -5.42
N SER A 417 -18.64 2.07 -5.20
CA SER A 417 -20.03 1.65 -4.97
C SER A 417 -20.75 1.33 -6.28
N ASP A 418 -20.00 0.87 -7.28
CA ASP A 418 -20.43 0.77 -8.65
C ASP A 418 -20.75 -0.69 -8.98
N PRO A 419 -22.00 -1.03 -9.37
CA PRO A 419 -22.33 -2.33 -9.96
C PRO A 419 -21.39 -2.76 -11.10
N GLU A 420 -20.70 -1.81 -11.73
CA GLU A 420 -19.63 -2.08 -12.70
C GLU A 420 -18.38 -2.73 -12.09
N LEU A 421 -17.99 -2.35 -10.87
CA LEU A 421 -16.84 -2.97 -10.22
C LEU A 421 -17.10 -4.46 -9.93
N ASP A 422 -18.31 -4.78 -9.47
CA ASP A 422 -18.73 -6.17 -9.27
C ASP A 422 -18.76 -6.95 -10.59
N PHE A 423 -19.19 -6.31 -11.68
CA PHE A 423 -19.16 -6.90 -13.02
C PHE A 423 -17.73 -7.24 -13.47
N PHE A 424 -16.77 -6.32 -13.31
CA PHE A 424 -15.38 -6.59 -13.66
C PHE A 424 -14.72 -7.59 -12.69
N LYS A 425 -15.13 -7.61 -11.42
CA LYS A 425 -14.66 -8.62 -10.47
C LYS A 425 -15.14 -10.02 -10.84
N GLU A 426 -16.43 -10.17 -11.17
CA GLU A 426 -17.01 -11.42 -11.68
C GLU A 426 -16.21 -11.91 -12.89
N ALA A 427 -15.99 -11.05 -13.88
CA ALA A 427 -15.19 -11.38 -15.07
C ALA A 427 -13.74 -11.76 -14.72
N PHE A 428 -13.09 -11.02 -13.82
CA PHE A 428 -11.73 -11.35 -13.37
C PHE A 428 -11.67 -12.69 -12.64
N ASP A 429 -12.64 -12.98 -11.78
CA ASP A 429 -12.76 -14.26 -11.07
C ASP A 429 -12.98 -15.43 -12.05
N ASP A 430 -13.83 -15.25 -13.06
CA ASP A 430 -14.05 -16.24 -14.11
C ASP A 430 -12.76 -16.53 -14.89
N THR A 431 -11.99 -15.49 -15.27
CA THR A 431 -10.68 -15.68 -15.92
C THR A 431 -9.69 -16.39 -15.00
N THR A 432 -9.72 -16.09 -13.71
CA THR A 432 -8.86 -16.72 -12.69
C THR A 432 -9.20 -18.20 -12.57
N ALA A 433 -10.50 -18.55 -12.47
CA ALA A 433 -10.94 -19.94 -12.40
C ALA A 433 -10.57 -20.72 -13.67
N TYR A 434 -10.77 -20.14 -14.85
CA TYR A 434 -10.39 -20.75 -16.13
C TYR A 434 -8.89 -21.03 -16.21
N LEU A 435 -8.06 -20.03 -15.92
CA LEU A 435 -6.61 -20.16 -15.95
C LEU A 435 -6.13 -21.17 -14.90
N GLY A 436 -6.62 -21.09 -13.66
CA GLY A 436 -6.28 -22.05 -12.60
C GLY A 436 -6.59 -23.49 -13.00
N GLY A 437 -7.79 -23.74 -13.54
CA GLY A 437 -8.20 -25.07 -13.99
C GLY A 437 -7.33 -25.63 -15.12
N HIS A 438 -6.87 -24.80 -16.06
CA HIS A 438 -5.97 -25.23 -17.13
C HIS A 438 -4.50 -25.36 -16.71
N MET A 439 -4.06 -24.57 -15.72
CA MET A 439 -2.69 -24.62 -15.24
C MET A 439 -2.45 -25.78 -14.28
N GLU A 440 -3.39 -26.12 -13.40
CA GLU A 440 -3.28 -27.30 -12.50
C GLU A 440 -3.02 -28.60 -13.27
N VAL A 441 -3.51 -28.69 -14.51
CA VAL A 441 -3.28 -29.85 -15.35
C VAL A 441 -1.79 -29.98 -15.71
N ILE A 442 -1.02 -28.90 -15.75
CA ILE A 442 0.40 -28.86 -16.14
C ILE A 442 1.28 -29.05 -14.88
N LYS A 443 1.29 -30.28 -14.33
CA LYS A 443 2.17 -30.82 -13.23
C LYS A 443 2.51 -29.85 -12.06
N GLU A 444 2.28 -30.32 -10.84
CA GLU A 444 2.72 -29.65 -9.59
C GLU A 444 4.18 -29.16 -9.69
N GLY A 445 4.38 -27.84 -9.64
CA GLY A 445 5.67 -27.16 -9.71
C GLY A 445 5.99 -26.38 -11.00
N LEU A 446 5.17 -26.49 -12.06
CA LEU A 446 5.39 -25.77 -13.34
C LEU A 446 4.31 -24.73 -13.68
N ILE A 447 3.25 -24.62 -12.87
CA ILE A 447 2.10 -23.70 -13.10
C ILE A 447 2.55 -22.26 -13.40
N SER A 448 3.48 -21.75 -12.60
CA SER A 448 4.02 -20.41 -12.76
C SER A 448 4.83 -20.20 -14.03
N SER A 449 5.63 -21.20 -14.40
CA SER A 449 6.43 -21.13 -15.60
C SER A 449 5.59 -21.03 -16.88
N VAL A 450 4.39 -21.61 -16.90
CA VAL A 450 3.49 -21.52 -18.06
C VAL A 450 2.80 -20.16 -18.14
N TYR A 451 2.34 -19.63 -17.01
CA TYR A 451 1.71 -18.31 -17.00
C TYR A 451 2.70 -17.19 -17.34
N ASP A 452 3.92 -17.28 -16.79
CA ASP A 452 5.04 -16.40 -17.15
C ASP A 452 5.32 -16.47 -18.65
N LEU A 453 5.34 -17.68 -19.22
CA LEU A 453 5.55 -17.88 -20.65
C LEU A 453 4.42 -17.27 -21.49
N LEU A 454 3.15 -17.44 -21.11
CA LEU A 454 2.03 -16.82 -21.82
C LEU A 454 2.19 -15.30 -21.90
N ILE A 455 2.56 -14.66 -20.78
CA ILE A 455 2.78 -13.22 -20.72
C ILE A 455 3.99 -12.83 -21.56
N SER A 456 5.11 -13.57 -21.42
CA SER A 456 6.34 -13.32 -22.18
C SER A 456 6.13 -13.42 -23.70
N VAL A 457 5.41 -14.44 -24.16
CA VAL A 457 5.09 -14.65 -25.58
C VAL A 457 4.15 -13.55 -26.07
N HIS A 458 3.13 -13.18 -25.29
CA HIS A 458 2.22 -12.08 -25.61
C HIS A 458 3.00 -10.76 -25.83
N ILE A 459 3.88 -10.42 -24.89
CA ILE A 459 4.70 -9.20 -24.96
C ILE A 459 5.64 -9.27 -26.16
N SER A 460 6.35 -10.39 -26.32
CA SER A 460 7.36 -10.54 -27.38
C SER A 460 6.75 -10.35 -28.77
N ILE A 461 5.59 -10.96 -29.03
CA ILE A 461 4.93 -10.91 -30.33
C ILE A 461 4.35 -9.50 -30.64
N ASN A 462 3.92 -8.77 -29.62
CA ASN A 462 3.25 -7.47 -29.79
C ASN A 462 4.17 -6.25 -29.56
N SER A 463 5.45 -6.48 -29.29
CA SER A 463 6.50 -5.46 -29.07
C SER A 463 6.70 -4.48 -30.23
N ARG A 464 6.30 -4.85 -31.45
CA ARG A 464 6.37 -4.00 -32.66
C ARG A 464 5.01 -3.51 -33.14
N SER A 465 3.95 -3.72 -32.37
CA SER A 465 2.59 -3.40 -32.83
C SER A 465 2.39 -1.91 -33.16
N VAL A 466 3.10 -1.01 -32.47
CA VAL A 466 3.08 0.44 -32.76
C VAL A 466 3.73 0.75 -34.11
N GLU A 467 4.96 0.27 -34.33
CA GLU A 467 5.70 0.47 -35.59
C GLU A 467 4.89 -0.04 -36.79
N GLN A 468 4.30 -1.23 -36.65
CA GLN A 468 3.49 -1.85 -37.69
C GLN A 468 2.18 -1.07 -37.92
N ALA A 469 1.55 -0.55 -36.86
CA ALA A 469 0.35 0.28 -37.00
C ALA A 469 0.65 1.60 -37.72
N GLU A 470 1.73 2.28 -37.36
CA GLU A 470 2.16 3.52 -38.04
C GLU A 470 2.48 3.28 -39.51
N GLU A 471 3.16 2.17 -39.83
CA GLU A 471 3.45 1.78 -41.21
C GLU A 471 2.15 1.52 -42.00
N ASN A 472 1.21 0.78 -41.43
CA ASN A 472 -0.09 0.52 -42.05
C ASN A 472 -0.87 1.82 -42.30
N ILE A 473 -0.86 2.76 -41.34
CA ILE A 473 -1.50 4.07 -41.48
C ILE A 473 -0.83 4.88 -42.61
N LYS A 474 0.50 4.95 -42.60
CA LYS A 474 1.28 5.66 -43.62
C LYS A 474 1.02 5.12 -45.02
N ASN A 475 0.85 3.81 -45.15
CA ASN A 475 0.61 3.12 -46.41
C ASN A 475 -0.88 3.06 -46.82
N ASN A 476 -1.80 3.69 -46.06
CA ASN A 476 -3.26 3.55 -46.22
C ASN A 476 -3.75 2.09 -46.18
N ALA A 477 -3.01 1.21 -45.50
CA ALA A 477 -3.37 -0.18 -45.26
C ALA A 477 -4.05 -0.39 -43.89
N ALA A 478 -4.14 0.66 -43.06
CA ALA A 478 -4.78 0.57 -41.75
C ALA A 478 -6.27 0.25 -41.88
N ARG A 479 -6.72 -0.70 -41.04
CA ARG A 479 -8.09 -1.18 -41.02
C ARG A 479 -8.99 -0.17 -40.32
N ARG A 480 -10.22 -0.07 -40.81
CA ARG A 480 -11.24 0.81 -40.26
C ARG A 480 -12.42 -0.01 -39.76
N LEU A 481 -12.89 0.33 -38.56
CA LEU A 481 -14.23 -0.05 -38.13
C LEU A 481 -15.25 0.60 -39.08
N ASP A 482 -16.36 -0.09 -39.34
CA ASP A 482 -17.43 0.43 -40.22
C ASP A 482 -18.14 1.65 -39.62
N SER A 483 -18.07 1.83 -38.29
CA SER A 483 -18.66 2.94 -37.55
C SER A 483 -17.89 3.22 -36.26
N PRO A 484 -16.65 3.74 -36.35
CA PRO A 484 -15.88 4.07 -35.16
C PRO A 484 -16.51 5.28 -34.47
N PRO A 485 -16.50 5.34 -33.13
CA PRO A 485 -16.68 6.58 -32.41
C PRO A 485 -15.73 7.66 -32.95
N ASN A 486 -16.21 8.91 -33.06
CA ASN A 486 -15.49 10.02 -33.69
C ASN A 486 -14.15 10.39 -33.00
N HIS A 487 -13.82 9.80 -31.85
CA HIS A 487 -12.67 10.12 -31.01
C HIS A 487 -11.65 8.99 -30.88
N MET A 488 -11.73 7.94 -31.71
CA MET A 488 -10.76 6.85 -31.67
C MET A 488 -9.40 7.23 -32.29
N ASP A 489 -8.33 6.86 -31.60
CA ASP A 489 -6.96 6.91 -32.07
C ASP A 489 -6.72 5.77 -33.10
N PRO A 490 -6.41 6.12 -34.36
CA PRO A 490 -6.20 5.13 -35.40
C PRO A 490 -5.03 4.18 -35.12
N ILE A 491 -4.02 4.61 -34.35
CA ILE A 491 -2.87 3.77 -33.99
C ILE A 491 -3.32 2.66 -33.03
N PHE A 492 -4.09 2.99 -31.99
CA PHE A 492 -4.60 1.99 -31.06
C PHE A 492 -5.60 1.03 -31.72
N GLN A 493 -6.44 1.53 -32.63
CA GLN A 493 -7.35 0.69 -33.41
C GLN A 493 -6.58 -0.32 -34.28
N GLU A 494 -5.57 0.14 -35.02
CA GLU A 494 -4.77 -0.75 -35.85
C GLU A 494 -3.95 -1.73 -35.01
N ARG A 495 -3.41 -1.30 -33.86
CA ARG A 495 -2.75 -2.19 -32.90
C ARG A 495 -3.66 -3.30 -32.40
N ALA A 496 -4.92 -2.99 -32.11
CA ALA A 496 -5.88 -3.99 -31.66
C ALA A 496 -6.12 -5.09 -32.71
N TYR A 497 -6.15 -4.71 -33.99
CA TYR A 497 -6.22 -5.67 -35.09
C TYR A 497 -4.92 -6.46 -35.29
N ILE A 498 -3.76 -5.83 -35.07
CA ILE A 498 -2.47 -6.53 -35.11
C ILE A 498 -2.40 -7.60 -34.01
N TYR A 499 -2.93 -7.31 -32.82
CA TYR A 499 -3.00 -8.29 -31.73
C TYR A 499 -3.78 -9.54 -32.13
N THR A 500 -4.93 -9.39 -32.79
CA THR A 500 -5.74 -10.53 -33.25
C THR A 500 -5.08 -11.29 -34.39
N GLU A 501 -4.45 -10.60 -35.34
CA GLU A 501 -3.65 -11.23 -36.41
C GLU A 501 -2.44 -12.00 -35.89
N ASN A 502 -1.94 -11.62 -34.72
CA ASN A 502 -0.81 -12.26 -34.07
C ASN A 502 -1.19 -13.51 -33.26
N ILE A 503 -2.50 -13.82 -33.08
CA ILE A 503 -2.96 -15.01 -32.37
C ILE A 503 -2.37 -16.31 -32.95
N PRO A 504 -2.34 -16.56 -34.27
CA PRO A 504 -1.71 -17.77 -34.82
C PRO A 504 -0.22 -17.89 -34.46
N LYS A 505 0.52 -16.77 -34.43
CA LYS A 505 1.92 -16.75 -33.99
C LYS A 505 2.04 -17.07 -32.51
N PHE A 506 1.15 -16.53 -31.69
CA PHE A 506 1.08 -16.82 -30.25
C PHE A 506 0.84 -18.31 -30.02
N VAL A 507 -0.15 -18.88 -30.69
CA VAL A 507 -0.49 -20.31 -30.59
C VAL A 507 0.67 -21.20 -31.04
N GLU A 508 1.34 -20.85 -32.14
CA GLU A 508 2.51 -21.60 -32.63
C GLU A 508 3.68 -21.57 -31.63
N GLU A 509 4.00 -20.41 -31.07
CA GLU A 509 5.05 -20.28 -30.07
C GLU A 509 4.70 -21.04 -28.78
N MET A 510 3.45 -21.01 -28.32
CA MET A 510 3.01 -21.80 -27.18
C MET A 510 3.09 -23.31 -27.44
N ARG A 511 2.79 -23.77 -28.67
CA ARG A 511 2.92 -25.19 -29.06
C ARG A 511 4.37 -25.66 -29.15
N ARG A 512 5.31 -24.76 -29.48
CA ARG A 512 6.75 -25.06 -29.51
C ARG A 512 7.35 -25.19 -28.11
N SER A 513 6.70 -24.63 -27.10
CA SER A 513 7.20 -24.69 -25.73
C SER A 513 7.17 -26.11 -25.17
N GLU A 514 8.11 -26.39 -24.26
CA GLU A 514 8.20 -27.69 -23.57
C GLU A 514 6.98 -28.01 -22.68
N PHE A 515 6.12 -27.01 -22.46
CA PHE A 515 4.91 -27.12 -21.64
C PHE A 515 3.68 -27.58 -22.43
N HIS A 516 3.81 -27.77 -23.74
CA HIS A 516 2.73 -28.32 -24.54
C HIS A 516 2.53 -29.82 -24.23
N ASP A 517 1.35 -30.16 -23.70
CA ASP A 517 0.91 -31.54 -23.55
C ASP A 517 -0.20 -31.84 -24.57
N PRO A 518 0.11 -32.57 -25.65
CA PRO A 518 -0.86 -32.92 -26.70
C PRO A 518 -2.10 -33.64 -26.15
N LYS A 519 -2.01 -34.28 -24.98
CA LYS A 519 -3.12 -35.01 -24.38
C LYS A 519 -4.15 -34.11 -23.69
N LYS A 520 -3.80 -32.86 -23.39
CA LYS A 520 -4.64 -31.95 -22.60
C LYS A 520 -5.54 -31.04 -23.43
N ASN A 521 -5.46 -31.13 -24.76
CA ASN A 521 -6.30 -30.40 -25.71
C ASN A 521 -6.53 -28.92 -25.32
N ILE A 522 -5.46 -28.23 -24.90
CA ILE A 522 -5.54 -26.81 -24.51
C ILE A 522 -5.59 -25.98 -25.79
N SER A 523 -6.64 -25.18 -25.94
CA SER A 523 -6.75 -24.17 -26.98
C SER A 523 -5.99 -22.92 -26.53
N TYR A 524 -4.76 -22.71 -27.01
CA TYR A 524 -4.00 -21.50 -26.67
C TYR A 524 -4.63 -20.22 -27.24
N GLU A 525 -5.47 -20.34 -28.25
CA GLU A 525 -6.28 -19.22 -28.75
C GLU A 525 -7.32 -18.80 -27.71
N ASP A 526 -8.06 -19.76 -27.14
CA ASP A 526 -9.02 -19.50 -26.06
C ASP A 526 -8.33 -18.89 -24.84
N VAL A 527 -7.14 -19.40 -24.49
CA VAL A 527 -6.32 -18.84 -23.41
C VAL A 527 -5.96 -17.38 -23.68
N TRP A 528 -5.56 -17.04 -24.91
CA TRP A 528 -5.23 -15.66 -25.26
C TRP A 528 -6.44 -14.72 -25.12
N TRP A 529 -7.63 -15.15 -25.56
CA TRP A 529 -8.86 -14.36 -25.38
C TRP A 529 -9.21 -14.15 -23.92
N ILE A 530 -9.01 -15.17 -23.08
CA ILE A 530 -9.18 -15.06 -21.62
C ILE A 530 -8.17 -14.09 -21.00
N LEU A 531 -6.91 -14.06 -21.47
CA LEU A 531 -5.94 -13.05 -21.02
C LEU A 531 -6.39 -11.63 -21.36
N MET A 532 -6.93 -11.40 -22.56
CA MET A 532 -7.42 -10.07 -22.95
C MET A 532 -8.65 -9.64 -22.13
N MET A 533 -9.58 -10.58 -21.85
CA MET A 533 -10.70 -10.34 -20.94
C MET A 533 -10.23 -10.01 -19.52
N ARG A 534 -9.21 -10.72 -19.02
CA ARG A 534 -8.58 -10.47 -17.71
C ARG A 534 -7.95 -9.08 -17.66
N LEU A 535 -7.17 -8.72 -18.68
CA LEU A 535 -6.52 -7.42 -18.84
C LEU A 535 -7.56 -6.28 -18.76
N HIS A 536 -8.65 -6.37 -19.54
CA HIS A 536 -9.72 -5.37 -19.48
C HIS A 536 -10.38 -5.31 -18.10
N SER A 537 -10.76 -6.47 -17.55
CA SER A 537 -11.43 -6.54 -16.25
C SER A 537 -10.60 -5.88 -15.16
N TRP A 538 -9.30 -6.14 -15.16
CA TRP A 538 -8.39 -5.54 -14.21
C TRP A 538 -8.18 -4.04 -14.46
N THR A 539 -7.87 -3.63 -15.68
CA THR A 539 -7.55 -2.22 -15.99
C THR A 539 -8.75 -1.31 -15.73
N MET A 540 -9.95 -1.75 -16.09
CA MET A 540 -11.18 -0.98 -15.86
C MET A 540 -11.55 -0.86 -14.38
N SER A 541 -11.09 -1.82 -13.57
CA SER A 541 -11.30 -1.83 -12.13
C SER A 541 -10.35 -0.90 -11.35
N VAL A 542 -9.28 -0.39 -11.97
CA VAL A 542 -8.25 0.40 -11.30
C VAL A 542 -8.18 1.82 -11.85
N ASN A 543 -8.05 2.80 -10.96
CA ASN A 543 -7.86 4.20 -11.35
C ASN A 543 -6.39 4.62 -11.18
N TRP A 544 -5.59 4.54 -12.24
CA TRP A 544 -4.18 4.94 -12.18
C TRP A 544 -4.05 6.46 -12.09
N VAL A 545 -3.12 6.90 -11.25
CA VAL A 545 -2.67 8.28 -11.21
C VAL A 545 -1.31 8.33 -11.90
N ASP A 546 -1.31 8.88 -13.12
CA ASP A 546 -0.12 8.88 -13.99
C ASP A 546 1.00 9.74 -13.41
N ASP A 547 0.65 10.90 -12.82
CA ASP A 547 1.58 11.68 -12.04
C ASP A 547 0.88 12.44 -10.90
N ARG A 548 1.41 12.31 -9.68
CA ARG A 548 0.99 13.07 -8.49
C ARG A 548 1.88 14.29 -8.23
N GLY A 549 2.87 14.50 -9.09
CA GLY A 549 4.02 15.34 -8.78
C GLY A 549 4.84 14.74 -7.64
N GLY A 550 5.90 15.47 -7.25
CA GLY A 550 6.81 15.07 -6.20
C GLY A 550 7.81 13.98 -6.62
N VAL A 551 8.65 13.59 -5.66
CA VAL A 551 9.69 12.58 -5.81
C VAL A 551 9.05 11.19 -5.79
N LYS A 552 9.34 10.39 -6.81
CA LYS A 552 8.92 8.97 -6.86
C LYS A 552 9.82 8.17 -5.93
N ILE A 553 9.22 7.40 -5.04
CA ILE A 553 9.97 6.60 -4.08
C ILE A 553 10.48 5.32 -4.75
N PRO A 554 11.79 5.02 -4.60
CA PRO A 554 12.38 3.77 -5.05
C PRO A 554 11.83 2.53 -4.32
N SER A 555 11.73 1.43 -5.05
CA SER A 555 11.15 0.15 -4.65
C SER A 555 11.87 -0.52 -3.49
N GLU A 556 13.17 -0.32 -3.34
CA GLU A 556 13.96 -0.86 -2.23
C GLU A 556 13.50 -0.35 -0.86
N TYR A 557 12.91 0.85 -0.81
CA TYR A 557 12.47 1.44 0.45
C TYR A 557 11.13 0.90 0.94
N TYR A 558 10.31 0.30 0.07
CA TYR A 558 9.04 -0.31 0.47
C TYR A 558 9.23 -1.40 1.53
N TYR A 559 10.25 -2.23 1.34
CA TYR A 559 10.60 -3.32 2.27
C TYR A 559 11.60 -2.90 3.36
N SER A 560 11.95 -1.62 3.45
CA SER A 560 12.95 -1.16 4.40
C SER A 560 12.47 -1.30 5.83
N LEU A 561 13.18 -2.13 6.60
CA LEU A 561 13.00 -2.33 8.03
C LEU A 561 13.78 -1.29 8.86
N ALA A 562 14.40 -0.30 8.21
CA ALA A 562 15.11 0.78 8.89
C ALA A 562 14.15 1.46 9.88
N ARG A 563 14.58 1.57 11.13
CA ARG A 563 13.72 2.09 12.19
C ARG A 563 13.63 3.60 12.08
N VAL A 564 12.40 4.10 12.15
CA VAL A 564 12.11 5.53 12.18
C VAL A 564 11.31 5.84 13.43
N TYR A 565 11.57 7.01 14.03
CA TYR A 565 10.88 7.49 15.23
C TYR A 565 10.00 8.67 14.85
N ILE A 566 8.84 8.79 15.48
CA ILE A 566 7.92 9.92 15.24
C ILE A 566 7.74 10.63 16.57
N MET A 567 7.99 11.94 16.59
CA MET A 567 8.02 12.78 17.79
C MET A 567 6.72 12.83 18.54
#